data_AF-A0A850LPG0-F1
#
_entry.id   AF-A0A850LPG0-F1
#
_cell.length_a   1.000
_cell.length_b   1.000
_cell.length_c   1.000
_cell.angle_alpha   90.00
_cell.angle_beta   90.00
_cell.angle_gamma   90.00
#
_symmetry.space_group_name_H-M   'P 1'
#
loop_
_entity.id
_entity.type
_entity.pdbx_description
1 polymer ?
#
loop_
_entity_poly.entity_id
_entity_poly.type
_entity_poly.pdbx_seq_one_letter_code
_entity_poly.pdbx_strand_id
1 'polypeptide(L)'
;MIEYVENSGESMETAIIIKNAPNHFEGVNAEYIYISRKFGVKGKDWKLKQQSLLPKNEKHFDKMEIILSDGTEITIFFDISEFYGKF
;
A
#
# COMPACT_ATOMS: atom_id res chain seq x y z
N MET A 1 -6.41 16.21 2.83
CA MET A 1 -5.20 15.54 3.35
C MET A 1 -5.40 14.06 3.11
N ILE A 2 -4.36 13.31 2.72
CA ILE A 2 -4.50 11.85 2.56
C ILE A 2 -4.67 11.21 3.94
N GLU A 3 -5.63 10.31 4.04
CA GLU A 3 -5.98 9.60 5.27
C GLU A 3 -5.81 8.09 5.08
N TYR A 4 -5.40 7.40 6.15
CA TYR A 4 -5.30 5.95 6.18
C TYR A 4 -6.34 5.42 7.16
N VAL A 5 -7.23 4.56 6.68
CA VAL A 5 -8.06 3.74 7.57
C VAL A 5 -7.30 2.46 7.84
N GLU A 6 -6.68 2.38 9.01
CA GLU A 6 -5.85 1.24 9.39
C GLU A 6 -6.68 0.03 9.77
N ASN A 7 -6.45 -1.06 9.04
CA ASN A 7 -6.81 -2.43 9.36
C ASN A 7 -5.51 -3.25 9.48
N SER A 8 -5.56 -4.59 9.52
CA SER A 8 -4.32 -5.38 9.56
C SER A 8 -3.47 -5.22 8.30
N GLY A 9 -4.11 -5.05 7.13
CA GLY A 9 -3.45 -4.99 5.83
C GLY A 9 -2.94 -6.34 5.32
N GLU A 10 -3.29 -7.45 5.96
CA GLU A 10 -2.74 -8.78 5.67
C GLU A 10 -3.54 -9.56 4.60
N SER A 11 -4.74 -9.09 4.26
CA SER A 11 -5.55 -9.61 3.15
C SER A 11 -6.31 -8.48 2.44
N MET A 12 -6.96 -8.79 1.32
CA MET A 12 -7.82 -7.82 0.61
C MET A 12 -9.02 -7.37 1.48
N GLU A 13 -9.55 -8.26 2.31
CA GLU A 13 -10.69 -7.99 3.20
C GLU A 13 -10.30 -7.03 4.34
N THR A 14 -9.04 -7.09 4.78
CA THR A 14 -8.49 -6.22 5.82
C THR A 14 -7.50 -5.21 5.26
N ALA A 15 -7.60 -4.88 3.97
CA ALA A 15 -6.71 -3.92 3.32
C ALA A 15 -6.75 -2.56 4.02
N ILE A 16 -5.61 -1.87 4.02
CA ILE A 16 -5.53 -0.48 4.48
C ILE A 16 -6.17 0.41 3.42
N ILE A 17 -7.13 1.23 3.81
CA ILE A 17 -7.85 2.08 2.85
C ILE A 17 -7.15 3.44 2.79
N ILE A 18 -6.77 3.87 1.60
CA ILE A 18 -6.22 5.21 1.37
C ILE A 18 -7.35 6.10 0.84
N LYS A 19 -7.64 7.17 1.58
CA LYS A 19 -8.71 8.12 1.25
C LYS A 19 -8.16 9.48 0.88
N ASN A 20 -8.95 10.23 0.12
CA ASN A 20 -8.70 11.62 -0.28
C ASN A 20 -7.39 11.81 -1.06
N ALA A 21 -6.90 10.75 -1.73
CA ALA A 21 -5.79 10.87 -2.66
C ALA A 21 -6.29 11.59 -3.94
N PRO A 22 -5.67 12.71 -4.34
CA PRO A 22 -6.19 13.54 -5.42
C PRO A 22 -6.08 12.89 -6.80
N ASN A 23 -5.08 12.03 -6.98
CA ASN A 23 -4.82 11.30 -8.21
C ASN A 23 -4.03 10.02 -7.92
N HIS A 24 -3.82 9.22 -8.96
CA HIS A 24 -3.11 7.96 -8.90
C HIS A 24 -1.68 8.11 -8.36
N PHE A 25 -0.94 9.14 -8.80
CA PHE A 25 0.45 9.33 -8.39
C PHE A 25 0.57 9.62 -6.89
N GLU A 26 -0.26 10.51 -6.37
CA GLU A 26 -0.29 10.85 -4.94
C GLU A 26 -0.81 9.67 -4.09
N GLY A 27 -1.75 8.88 -4.61
CA GLY A 27 -2.24 7.67 -3.97
C GLY A 27 -1.17 6.59 -3.84
N VAL A 28 -0.44 6.29 -4.92
CA VAL A 28 0.69 5.33 -4.89
C VAL A 28 1.80 5.83 -3.97
N ASN A 29 2.15 7.13 -4.03
CA ASN A 29 3.13 7.71 -3.12
C ASN A 29 2.71 7.54 -1.64
N ALA A 30 1.41 7.65 -1.34
CA ALA A 30 0.89 7.43 0.00
C ALA A 30 1.08 5.99 0.51
N GLU A 31 1.04 4.97 -0.36
CA GLU A 31 1.35 3.58 0.01
C GLU A 31 2.79 3.46 0.52
N TYR A 32 3.76 3.99 -0.25
CA TYR A 32 5.17 4.00 0.13
C TYR A 32 5.42 4.77 1.42
N ILE A 33 4.76 5.91 1.61
CA ILE A 33 4.82 6.69 2.85
C ILE A 33 4.29 5.87 4.03
N TYR A 34 3.17 5.17 3.88
CA TYR A 34 2.63 4.32 4.94
C TYR A 34 3.62 3.23 5.35
N ILE A 35 4.17 2.50 4.37
CA ILE A 35 5.15 1.45 4.62
C ILE A 35 6.38 2.03 5.33
N SER A 36 6.87 3.19 4.87
CA SER A 36 8.02 3.83 5.51
C SER A 36 7.77 4.35 6.92
N ARG A 37 6.55 4.78 7.23
CA ARG A 37 6.17 5.14 8.61
C ARG A 37 6.17 3.92 9.53
N LYS A 38 5.78 2.75 9.01
CA LYS A 38 5.65 1.52 9.79
C LYS A 38 6.97 0.74 9.94
N PHE A 39 7.78 0.70 8.89
CA PHE A 39 8.97 -0.15 8.80
C PHE A 39 10.28 0.62 8.62
N GLY A 40 10.26 1.96 8.59
CA GLY A 40 11.46 2.78 8.48
C GLY A 40 11.83 3.19 7.04
N VAL A 41 13.11 3.43 6.81
CA VAL A 41 13.61 4.04 5.57
C VAL A 41 13.71 3.01 4.46
N LYS A 42 13.02 3.24 3.34
CA LYS A 42 13.12 2.42 2.13
C LYS A 42 14.56 2.36 1.61
N GLY A 43 15.02 1.17 1.25
CA GLY A 43 16.39 0.89 0.83
C GLY A 43 17.38 0.64 1.97
N LYS A 44 16.99 0.92 3.22
CA LYS A 44 17.80 0.64 4.42
C LYS A 44 17.12 -0.39 5.32
N ASP A 45 15.92 -0.06 5.80
CA ASP A 45 15.19 -0.88 6.78
C ASP A 45 14.22 -1.85 6.10
N TRP A 46 13.77 -1.51 4.89
CA TRP A 46 12.99 -2.39 4.03
C TRP A 46 13.23 -2.11 2.55
N LYS A 47 12.96 -3.09 1.68
CA LYS A 47 12.97 -2.92 0.23
C LYS A 47 11.71 -3.52 -0.38
N LEU A 48 11.26 -2.95 -1.49
CA LEU A 48 10.17 -3.53 -2.27
C LEU A 48 10.68 -4.79 -2.97
N LYS A 49 10.01 -5.91 -2.74
CA LYS A 49 10.19 -7.16 -3.49
C LYS A 49 9.31 -7.14 -4.72
N GLN A 50 8.02 -6.82 -4.55
CA GLN A 50 7.04 -6.81 -5.63
C GLN A 50 5.86 -5.90 -5.29
N GLN A 51 5.32 -5.22 -6.31
CA GLN A 51 4.01 -4.56 -6.26
C GLN A 51 3.13 -5.20 -7.33
N SER A 52 1.90 -5.55 -6.98
CA SER A 52 0.93 -6.17 -7.90
C SER A 52 -0.44 -5.53 -7.75
N LEU A 53 -1.05 -5.17 -8.88
CA LEU A 53 -2.45 -4.73 -8.94
C LEU A 53 -3.37 -5.96 -8.96
N LEU A 54 -4.34 -5.99 -8.05
CA LEU A 54 -5.32 -7.06 -7.88
C LEU A 54 -6.74 -6.50 -7.97
N PRO A 55 -7.45 -6.70 -9.10
CA PRO A 55 -8.87 -6.39 -9.18
C PRO A 55 -9.70 -7.47 -8.48
N LYS A 56 -10.71 -7.08 -7.69
CA LYS A 56 -11.70 -8.00 -7.11
C LYS A 56 -13.06 -7.30 -7.06
N ASN A 57 -13.99 -7.79 -7.89
CA ASN A 57 -15.29 -7.16 -8.16
C ASN A 57 -15.10 -5.69 -8.61
N GLU A 58 -15.75 -4.74 -7.97
CA GLU A 58 -15.64 -3.30 -8.26
C GLU A 58 -14.45 -2.62 -7.57
N LYS A 59 -13.66 -3.38 -6.80
CA LYS A 59 -12.53 -2.87 -6.03
C LYS A 59 -11.20 -3.16 -6.70
N HIS A 60 -10.26 -2.26 -6.45
CA HIS A 60 -8.88 -2.35 -6.90
C HIS A 60 -7.98 -2.32 -5.68
N PHE A 61 -7.06 -3.29 -5.62
CA PHE A 61 -6.13 -3.42 -4.52
C PHE A 61 -4.70 -3.45 -5.03
N ASP A 62 -3.80 -2.84 -4.28
CA ASP A 62 -2.37 -3.03 -4.48
C ASP A 62 -1.81 -3.93 -3.39
N LYS A 63 -1.16 -5.01 -3.83
CA LYS A 63 -0.41 -5.94 -2.97
C LYS A 63 1.07 -5.54 -3.00
N MET A 64 1.57 -5.13 -1.85
CA MET A 64 2.95 -4.73 -1.62
C MET A 64 3.68 -5.82 -0.84
N GLU A 65 4.64 -6.47 -1.50
CA GLU A 65 5.53 -7.44 -0.88
C GLU A 65 6.86 -6.73 -0.61
N ILE A 66 7.26 -6.69 0.66
CA ILE A 66 8.51 -6.05 1.09
C ILE A 66 9.40 -7.05 1.83
N ILE A 67 10.69 -6.80 1.82
CA ILE A 67 11.69 -7.53 2.60
C ILE A 67 12.29 -6.55 3.60
N LEU A 68 12.22 -6.87 4.89
CA LEU A 68 12.85 -6.10 5.97
C LEU A 68 14.36 -6.37 6.02
N SER A 69 15.11 -5.54 6.75
CA SER A 69 16.58 -5.64 6.86
C SER A 69 17.07 -6.96 7.47
N ASP A 70 16.24 -7.63 8.28
CA ASP A 70 16.52 -8.95 8.85
C ASP A 70 16.17 -10.12 7.90
N GLY A 71 15.63 -9.82 6.72
CA GLY A 71 15.20 -10.80 5.72
C GLY A 71 13.74 -11.24 5.85
N THR A 72 13.00 -10.76 6.85
CA THR A 72 11.56 -11.04 7.00
C THR A 72 10.79 -10.50 5.80
N GLU A 73 9.91 -11.32 5.22
CA GLU A 73 8.99 -10.90 4.16
C GLU A 73 7.64 -10.50 4.74
N ILE A 74 7.15 -9.32 4.34
CA ILE A 74 5.85 -8.80 4.74
C ILE A 74 5.02 -8.54 3.48
N THR A 75 3.76 -8.94 3.52
CA THR A 75 2.76 -8.58 2.50
C THR A 75 1.77 -7.60 3.10
N ILE A 76 1.47 -6.54 2.35
CA ILE A 76 0.52 -5.49 2.74
C ILE A 76 -0.43 -5.25 1.58
N PHE A 77 -1.73 -5.17 1.86
CA PHE A 77 -2.76 -4.85 0.89
C PHE A 77 -3.30 -3.45 1.15
N PHE A 78 -3.39 -2.65 0.08
CA PHE A 78 -4.05 -1.35 0.07
C PHE A 78 -5.31 -1.39 -0.79
N ASP A 79 -6.42 -0.84 -0.29
CA ASP A 79 -7.60 -0.57 -1.11
C ASP A 79 -7.40 0.80 -1.77
N ILE A 80 -7.19 0.77 -3.09
CA ILE A 80 -6.87 1.94 -3.90
C ILE A 80 -8.05 2.40 -4.76
N SER A 81 -9.23 1.81 -4.53
CA SER A 81 -10.41 2.00 -5.37
C SER A 81 -10.80 3.47 -5.53
N GLU A 82 -10.54 4.30 -4.51
CA GLU A 82 -10.88 5.72 -4.56
C GLU A 82 -10.06 6.49 -5.60
N PHE A 83 -8.79 6.14 -5.84
CA PHE A 83 -7.91 6.93 -6.72
C PHE A 83 -7.43 6.18 -7.96
N TYR A 84 -7.72 4.88 -8.07
CA TYR A 84 -7.34 4.09 -9.22
C TYR A 84 -7.88 4.70 -10.53
N GLY A 85 -6.98 4.93 -11.50
CA GLY A 85 -7.32 5.51 -12.80
C GLY A 85 -7.64 7.02 -12.80
N LYS A 86 -7.51 7.71 -11.65
CA LYS A 86 -7.64 9.18 -11.58
C LYS A 86 -6.31 9.85 -11.93
N PHE A 87 -6.35 10.85 -12.79
CA PHE A 87 -5.18 11.64 -13.23
C PHE A 87 -5.30 13.08 -12.77
#